data_AF-A0A0T1WID6-F1
#
_entry.id   AF-A0A0T1WID6-F1
#
_cell.length_a   1.000
_cell.length_b   1.000
_cell.length_c   1.000
_cell.angle_alpha   90.00
_cell.angle_beta   90.00
_cell.angle_gamma   90.00
#
_symmetry.space_group_name_H-M   'P 1'
#
loop_
_entity.id
_entity.type
_entity.pdbx_description
1 polymer ?
#
loop_
_entity_poly.entity_id
_entity_poly.type
_entity_poly.pdbx_seq_one_letter_code
_entity_poly.pdbx_strand_id
1 'polypeptide(L)'
;MITSNPELLERELNKQQQMSDAFGETPRQRGVEPHAAELAARVGIQVFQTAYRRWLAADDDTDLAAIVDASTSTLAAIMPAVTRRTSRLPSR
;
A
#
# COMPACT_ATOMS: atom_id res chain seq x y z
N MET A 1 15.34 13.62 -14.06
CA MET A 1 14.30 12.94 -13.26
C MET A 1 13.61 11.93 -14.17
N ILE A 2 13.26 10.72 -13.71
CA ILE A 2 12.59 9.70 -14.55
C ILE A 2 11.28 10.25 -15.16
N THR A 3 10.58 11.12 -14.42
CA THR A 3 9.36 11.82 -14.87
C THR A 3 9.57 12.79 -16.03
N SER A 4 10.80 13.18 -16.35
CA SER A 4 11.11 14.10 -17.45
C SER A 4 11.36 13.37 -18.78
N ASN A 5 11.40 12.04 -18.79
CA ASN A 5 11.57 11.22 -19.99
C ASN A 5 10.40 10.24 -20.12
N PRO A 6 9.49 10.43 -21.11
CA PRO A 6 8.32 9.57 -21.31
C PRO A 6 8.63 8.07 -21.41
N GLU A 7 9.71 7.68 -22.10
CA GLU A 7 10.08 6.27 -22.26
C GLU A 7 10.54 5.64 -20.93
N LEU A 8 11.25 6.42 -20.10
CA LEU A 8 11.65 5.97 -18.77
C LEU A 8 10.46 5.90 -17.82
N LEU A 9 9.51 6.84 -17.94
CA LEU A 9 8.27 6.83 -17.16
C LEU A 9 7.40 5.61 -17.51
N GLU A 10 7.20 5.31 -18.79
CA GLU A 10 6.44 4.13 -19.23
C GLU A 10 7.04 2.82 -18.70
N ARG A 11 8.37 2.70 -18.77
CA ARG A 11 9.07 1.52 -18.20
C ARG A 11 8.90 1.43 -16.69
N GLU A 12 8.95 2.56 -15.98
CA GLU A 12 8.78 2.60 -14.54
C GLU A 12 7.35 2.23 -14.12
N LEU A 13 6.33 2.72 -14.84
CA LEU A 13 4.94 2.35 -14.62
C LEU A 13 4.71 0.85 -14.85
N ASN A 14 5.29 0.28 -15.91
CA ASN A 14 5.20 -1.16 -16.18
C ASN A 14 5.84 -2.00 -15.07
N LYS A 15 7.00 -1.59 -14.54
CA LYS A 15 7.64 -2.26 -13.40
C LYS A 15 6.75 -2.23 -12.16
N GLN A 16 6.12 -1.09 -11.88
CA GLN A 16 5.22 -0.96 -10.74
C GLN A 16 3.97 -1.82 -10.88
N GLN A 17 3.42 -1.96 -12.10
CA GLN A 17 2.30 -2.86 -12.36
C GLN A 17 2.70 -4.32 -12.10
N GLN A 18 3.84 -4.77 -12.64
CA GLN A 18 4.33 -6.14 -12.43
C GLN A 18 4.59 -6.45 -10.94
N MET A 19 5.16 -5.50 -10.20
CA MET A 19 5.33 -5.64 -8.75
C MET A 19 3.98 -5.77 -8.04
N SER A 20 2.99 -4.94 -8.40
CA SER A 20 1.64 -4.98 -7.82
C SER A 20 0.98 -6.35 -8.03
N ASP A 21 1.09 -6.89 -9.24
CA ASP A 21 0.51 -8.19 -9.59
C ASP A 21 1.15 -9.33 -8.76
N ALA A 22 2.47 -9.28 -8.58
CA ALA A 22 3.20 -10.26 -7.76
C ALA A 22 2.87 -10.14 -6.26
N PHE A 23 2.77 -8.91 -5.73
CA PHE A 23 2.40 -8.69 -4.33
C PHE A 23 0.94 -9.07 -4.04
N GLY A 24 0.04 -8.95 -5.01
CA GLY A 24 -1.35 -9.38 -4.89
C GLY A 24 -1.52 -10.89 -4.76
N GLU A 25 -0.53 -11.69 -5.20
CA GLU A 25 -0.62 -13.15 -5.16
C GLU A 25 -0.56 -13.72 -3.74
N THR A 26 0.28 -13.16 -2.87
CA THR A 26 0.44 -13.68 -1.50
C THR A 26 -0.83 -13.52 -0.66
N PRO A 27 -1.53 -12.37 -0.64
CA PRO A 27 -2.82 -12.24 0.04
C PRO A 27 -3.90 -13.16 -0.55
N ARG A 28 -3.92 -13.37 -1.87
CA ARG A 28 -4.84 -14.32 -2.52
C ARG A 28 -4.63 -15.74 -2.00
N GLN A 29 -3.38 -16.19 -1.91
CA GLN A 29 -3.04 -17.51 -1.34
C GLN A 29 -3.44 -17.63 0.14
N ARG A 30 -3.54 -16.51 0.86
CA ARG A 30 -4.01 -16.43 2.25
C ARG A 30 -5.54 -16.31 2.38
N GLY A 31 -6.28 -16.41 1.28
CA GLY A 31 -7.75 -16.37 1.26
C GLY A 31 -8.35 -14.96 1.31
N VAL A 32 -7.55 -13.92 1.05
CA VAL A 32 -8.08 -12.56 0.85
C VAL A 32 -8.84 -12.52 -0.48
N GLU A 33 -10.01 -11.89 -0.49
CA GLU A 33 -10.83 -11.72 -1.69
C GLU A 33 -9.99 -11.05 -2.82
N PRO A 34 -10.06 -11.54 -4.08
CA PRO A 34 -9.16 -11.11 -5.15
C PRO A 34 -9.06 -9.59 -5.37
N HIS A 35 -10.19 -8.88 -5.35
CA HIS A 35 -10.21 -7.42 -5.53
C HIS A 35 -9.57 -6.71 -4.33
N ALA A 36 -9.87 -7.15 -3.10
CA ALA A 36 -9.22 -6.65 -1.89
C ALA A 36 -7.70 -6.91 -1.88
N ALA A 37 -7.26 -8.07 -2.38
CA ALA A 37 -5.84 -8.43 -2.50
C ALA A 37 -5.11 -7.53 -3.51
N GLU A 38 -5.72 -7.27 -4.68
CA GLU A 38 -5.17 -6.33 -5.67
C GLU A 38 -5.08 -4.92 -5.09
N LEU A 39 -6.15 -4.45 -4.45
CA LEU A 39 -6.18 -3.11 -3.84
C LEU A 39 -5.10 -2.98 -2.76
N ALA A 40 -4.97 -3.97 -1.89
CA ALA A 40 -3.94 -3.99 -0.84
C ALA A 40 -2.53 -3.94 -1.41
N ALA A 41 -2.25 -4.67 -2.50
CA ALA A 41 -0.94 -4.67 -3.15
C ALA A 41 -0.60 -3.29 -3.74
N ARG A 42 -1.51 -2.69 -4.51
CA ARG A 42 -1.32 -1.35 -5.11
C ARG A 42 -1.11 -0.28 -4.03
N VAL A 43 -1.96 -0.28 -3.01
CA VAL A 43 -1.88 0.68 -1.90
C VAL A 43 -0.60 0.48 -1.09
N GLY A 44 -0.23 -0.77 -0.77
CA GLY A 44 0.99 -1.09 -0.05
C GLY A 44 2.26 -0.60 -0.75
N ILE A 45 2.33 -0.76 -2.08
CA ILE A 45 3.44 -0.23 -2.88
C ILE A 45 3.50 1.30 -2.80
N GLN A 46 2.36 1.99 -2.92
CA GLN A 46 2.34 3.46 -2.85
C GLN A 46 2.74 3.99 -1.47
N VAL A 47 2.32 3.30 -0.40
CA VAL A 47 2.78 3.60 0.97
C VAL A 47 4.28 3.43 1.09
N PHE A 48 4.83 2.30 0.64
CA PHE A 48 6.26 2.03 0.69
C PHE A 48 7.07 3.06 -0.11
N GLN A 49 6.69 3.34 -1.35
CA GLN A 49 7.39 4.32 -2.19
C GLN A 49 7.36 5.73 -1.58
N THR A 50 6.24 6.10 -0.95
CA THR A 50 6.11 7.39 -0.25
C THR A 50 7.02 7.45 0.96
N ALA A 51 7.03 6.40 1.79
CA ALA A 51 7.91 6.28 2.94
C ALA A 51 9.39 6.30 2.52
N TYR A 52 9.75 5.55 1.48
CA TYR A 52 11.10 5.48 0.95
C TYR A 52 11.62 6.83 0.45
N ARG A 53 10.80 7.58 -0.30
CA ARG A 53 11.18 8.95 -0.73
C ARG A 53 11.40 9.89 0.45
N ARG A 54 10.56 9.78 1.49
CA ARG A 54 10.69 10.58 2.71
C ARG A 54 11.95 10.20 3.49
N TRP A 55 12.24 8.91 3.59
CA TRP A 55 13.45 8.39 4.20
C TRP A 55 14.72 8.89 3.49
N LEU A 56 14.76 8.84 2.15
CA LEU A 56 15.89 9.37 1.37
C LEU A 56 16.12 10.89 1.54
N ALA A 57 15.08 11.63 1.91
CA ALA A 57 15.15 13.07 2.12
C ALA A 57 15.34 13.45 3.59
N ALA A 58 15.38 12.48 4.50
CA ALA A 58 15.61 12.72 5.91
C ALA A 58 17.11 12.89 6.15
N ASP A 59 17.46 13.94 6.90
CA ASP A 59 18.86 14.24 7.28
C ASP A 59 19.29 13.45 8.54
N ASP A 60 18.41 12.64 9.11
CA ASP A 60 18.62 11.91 10.37
C ASP A 60 18.71 10.37 10.18
N ASP A 61 19.08 9.67 11.25
CA ASP A 61 19.15 8.20 11.34
C ASP A 61 17.76 7.55 11.46
N THR A 62 16.71 8.18 10.90
CA THR A 62 15.35 7.64 11.00
C THR A 62 15.24 6.32 10.27
N ASP A 63 14.76 5.31 10.99
CA ASP A 63 14.51 3.99 10.44
C ASP A 63 13.37 4.03 9.39
N LEU A 64 13.64 3.46 8.22
CA LEU A 64 12.66 3.29 7.16
C LEU A 64 11.40 2.59 7.66
N ALA A 65 11.52 1.59 8.54
CA ALA A 65 10.36 0.89 9.09
C ALA A 65 9.43 1.82 9.86
N ALA A 66 10.00 2.72 10.68
CA ALA A 66 9.22 3.73 11.41
C ALA A 66 8.48 4.69 10.46
N ILE A 67 9.09 5.08 9.33
CA ILE A 67 8.46 5.93 8.33
C ILE A 67 7.34 5.19 7.59
N VAL A 68 7.53 3.90 7.30
CA VAL A 68 6.49 3.04 6.71
C VAL A 68 5.29 2.94 7.66
N ASP A 69 5.51 2.69 8.94
CA ASP A 69 4.45 2.61 9.96
C ASP A 69 3.72 3.95 10.16
N ALA A 70 4.45 5.06 10.12
CA ALA A 70 3.84 6.39 10.15
C ALA A 70 2.97 6.63 8.89
N SER A 71 3.43 6.18 7.72
CA SER A 71 2.73 6.34 6.45
C SER A 71 1.45 5.48 6.37
N THR A 72 1.51 4.23 6.84
CA THR A 72 0.32 3.36 6.96
C THR A 72 -0.69 3.93 7.96
N SER A 73 -0.22 4.42 9.11
CA SER A 73 -1.06 5.05 10.13
C SER A 73 -1.76 6.29 9.60
N THR A 74 -1.05 7.11 8.81
CA THR A 74 -1.62 8.30 8.15
C THR A 74 -2.73 7.91 7.18
N LEU A 75 -2.49 6.89 6.34
CA LEU A 75 -3.51 6.37 5.43
C LEU A 75 -4.72 5.81 6.18
N ALA A 76 -4.50 5.06 7.26
CA ALA A 76 -5.58 4.49 8.07
C ALA A 76 -6.44 5.57 8.72
N ALA A 77 -5.84 6.68 9.16
CA ALA A 77 -6.56 7.79 9.81
C ALA A 77 -7.51 8.55 8.87
N ILE A 78 -7.24 8.56 7.56
CA ILE A 78 -8.10 9.23 6.56
C ILE A 78 -9.17 8.29 5.97
N MET A 79 -9.05 6.99 6.20
CA MET A 79 -10.04 6.01 5.74
C MET A 79 -11.20 5.92 6.76
N PRO A 80 -12.46 5.90 6.30
CA PRO A 80 -13.58 5.69 7.20
C PRO A 80 -13.47 4.31 7.86
N ALA A 81 -13.69 4.26 9.18
CA ALA A 81 -13.65 3.00 9.92
C ALA A 81 -14.70 2.03 9.38
N VAL A 82 -14.28 0.83 8.96
CA VAL A 82 -15.19 -0.28 8.69
C VAL A 82 -15.79 -0.71 10.02
N THR A 83 -16.97 -0.19 10.33
CA THR A 83 -17.76 -0.70 11.46
C THR A 83 -18.26 -2.07 11.05
N ARG A 84 -17.62 -3.15 11.55
CA ARG A 84 -18.21 -4.50 11.50
C ARG A 84 -19.52 -4.44 12.28
N ARG A 85 -20.64 -4.33 11.57
CA ARG A 85 -21.97 -4.45 12.15
C ARG A 85 -22.15 -5.90 12.59
N THR A 86 -21.74 -6.22 13.80
CA THR A 86 -22.07 -7.49 14.44
C THR A 86 -23.58 -7.54 14.61
N SER A 87 -24.28 -8.25 13.72
CA SER A 87 -25.68 -8.58 13.88
C SER A 87 -25.83 -9.51 15.10
N ARG A 88 -26.12 -8.94 16.27
CA ARG A 88 -26.73 -9.70 17.36
C ARG A 88 -28.16 -10.04 16.92
N LEU A 89 -28.40 -11.29 16.53
CA LEU A 89 -29.76 -11.83 16.43
C LEU A 89 -30.37 -11.88 17.84
N PRO A 90 -31.61 -11.39 18.05
CA PRO A 90 -32.31 -11.57 19.31
C PRO A 90 -32.76 -13.03 19.43
N SER A 91 -32.32 -13.69 20.50
CA SER A 91 -32.84 -14.98 20.95
C SER A 91 -34.31 -14.83 21.35
N ARG A 92 -35.17 -15.64 20.72
CA ARG A 92 -36.57 -15.83 21.10
C ARG A 92 -36.69 -16.56 22.44
#